data_AF-A0AAV0MKP0-F1
#
_entry.id   AF-A0AAV0MKP0-F1
#
_cell.length_a   1.000
_cell.length_b   1.000
_cell.length_c   1.000
_cell.angle_alpha   90.00
_cell.angle_beta   90.00
_cell.angle_gamma   90.00
#
_symmetry.space_group_name_H-M   'P 1'
#
loop_
_entity.id
_entity.type
_entity.pdbx_description
1 polymer ?
#
loop_
_entity_poly.entity_id
_entity_poly.type
_entity_poly.pdbx_seq_one_letter_code
_entity_poly.pdbx_strand_id
1 'polypeptide(L)'
;MAVTLSLHLYNNNIKLAVVRRAADERRLDTQKLRQKRRTTTAAVVEDGEASEEEEYLLPRFTAVTVPPASFTARTVWLPRKRKKFAQENQDSLLILLLMGLEKEEARPDSDGDKGLHGSLAVSVHAFSDLTHISPVVFLYLLKECYVHGTCKATKKFRALQHQVHLVLYNSPQPGPATFIARCLFVLPVFGIYCDGFSHLIVSALHRFRNAVTTAEDSSISKVLAARLFIDIVEGSLPVIDERIGVKILEVFHVTMTDMDEAMSQLKSQNDSRFDTGKAYVEHYIFKLVESQAYMTAVILLEQFSIRQSGHSFLVKMLDIHQYKAAEKWATFMGKEMLCTLVKEYVDRKMLKPAYDIIKKNNLKQDFPVVYFKCKESSLKKLAEKALWDLAETKAHGDEQLLEYLVYLAMEAGYSEKVDELCDRYSLEGFRKLKGLS
;
A
#
# COMPACT_ATOMS: atom_id res chain seq x y z
N MET A 1 20.07 -1.31 -30.31
CA MET A 1 19.44 -2.39 -31.10
C MET A 1 19.72 -3.79 -30.57
N ALA A 2 20.97 -4.19 -30.32
CA ALA A 2 21.27 -5.54 -29.80
C ALA A 2 20.69 -5.84 -28.39
N VAL A 3 20.70 -4.86 -27.49
CA VAL A 3 20.09 -5.00 -26.13
C VAL A 3 18.56 -5.16 -26.21
N THR A 4 17.92 -4.49 -27.16
CA THR A 4 16.47 -4.54 -27.40
C THR A 4 16.04 -5.90 -27.96
N LEU A 5 16.85 -6.49 -28.85
CA LEU A 5 16.62 -7.83 -29.41
C LEU A 5 16.84 -8.95 -28.39
N SER A 6 17.85 -8.83 -27.51
CA SER A 6 18.07 -9.79 -26.42
C SER A 6 16.96 -9.74 -25.37
N LEU A 7 16.43 -8.56 -25.03
CA LEU A 7 15.25 -8.44 -24.18
C LEU A 7 13.99 -9.02 -24.84
N HIS A 8 13.87 -8.87 -26.17
CA HIS A 8 12.74 -9.37 -26.94
C HIS A 8 12.68 -10.92 -26.97
N LEU A 9 13.82 -11.57 -27.23
CA LEU A 9 13.92 -13.04 -27.17
C LEU A 9 13.72 -13.56 -25.74
N TYR A 10 14.25 -12.84 -24.74
CA TYR A 10 14.10 -13.20 -23.34
C TYR A 10 12.63 -13.08 -22.87
N ASN A 11 11.95 -11.98 -23.19
CA ASN A 11 10.54 -11.77 -22.83
C ASN A 11 9.60 -12.76 -23.55
N ASN A 12 9.85 -13.07 -24.82
CA ASN A 12 9.05 -14.06 -25.55
C ASN A 12 9.22 -15.47 -24.96
N ASN A 13 10.45 -15.84 -24.60
CA ASN A 13 10.72 -17.12 -23.95
C ASN A 13 10.08 -17.22 -22.55
N ILE A 14 10.03 -16.13 -21.79
CA ILE A 14 9.34 -16.09 -20.49
C ILE A 14 7.82 -16.16 -20.68
N LYS A 15 7.24 -15.41 -21.63
CA LYS A 15 5.80 -15.51 -21.96
C LYS A 15 5.45 -16.95 -22.36
N LEU A 16 6.27 -17.60 -23.18
CA LEU A 16 6.11 -19.02 -23.55
C LEU A 16 6.23 -19.97 -22.36
N ALA A 17 7.18 -19.72 -21.44
CA ALA A 17 7.37 -20.54 -20.25
C ALA A 17 6.18 -20.42 -19.26
N VAL A 18 5.66 -19.20 -19.08
CA VAL A 18 4.48 -18.93 -18.24
C VAL A 18 3.23 -19.58 -18.84
N VAL A 19 3.02 -19.44 -20.15
CA VAL A 19 1.89 -20.09 -20.85
C VAL A 19 1.98 -21.62 -20.77
N ARG A 20 3.16 -22.20 -20.94
CA ARG A 20 3.37 -23.65 -20.80
C ARG A 20 3.07 -24.12 -19.38
N ARG A 21 3.55 -23.41 -18.36
CA ARG A 21 3.29 -23.75 -16.96
C ARG A 21 1.81 -23.65 -16.59
N ALA A 22 1.12 -22.61 -17.06
CA ALA A 22 -0.33 -22.47 -16.87
C ALA A 22 -1.14 -23.54 -17.61
N ALA A 23 -0.62 -24.09 -18.71
CA ALA A 23 -1.22 -25.23 -19.40
C ALA A 23 -0.98 -26.54 -18.65
N ASP A 24 0.20 -26.71 -18.06
CA ASP A 24 0.57 -27.90 -17.28
C ASP A 24 -0.18 -27.96 -15.94
N GLU A 25 -0.39 -26.83 -15.26
CA GLU A 25 -1.23 -26.73 -14.05
C GLU A 25 -2.69 -27.09 -14.34
N ARG A 26 -3.25 -26.60 -15.46
CA ARG A 26 -4.60 -26.99 -15.91
C ARG A 26 -4.69 -28.48 -16.22
N ARG A 27 -3.66 -29.08 -16.83
CA ARG A 27 -3.61 -30.52 -17.07
C ARG A 27 -3.56 -31.32 -15.77
N LEU A 28 -2.77 -30.86 -14.80
CA LEU A 28 -2.66 -31.48 -13.49
C LEU A 28 -3.99 -31.43 -12.71
N ASP A 29 -4.70 -30.30 -12.75
CA ASP A 29 -6.01 -30.17 -12.12
C ASP A 29 -7.07 -31.04 -12.82
N THR A 30 -7.02 -31.15 -14.15
CA THR A 30 -7.90 -32.05 -14.90
C THR A 30 -7.61 -33.52 -14.57
N GLN A 31 -6.33 -33.86 -14.34
CA GLN A 31 -5.90 -35.20 -13.95
C GLN A 31 -6.30 -35.52 -12.50
N LYS A 32 -6.16 -34.56 -11.57
CA LYS A 32 -6.65 -34.67 -10.18
C LYS A 32 -8.17 -34.80 -10.12
N LEU A 33 -8.92 -34.07 -10.95
CA LEU A 33 -10.38 -34.21 -11.08
C LEU A 33 -10.79 -35.59 -11.63
N ARG A 34 -10.04 -36.12 -12.61
CA ARG A 34 -10.26 -37.48 -13.13
C ARG A 34 -9.91 -38.56 -12.12
N GLN A 35 -8.85 -38.36 -11.34
CA GLN A 35 -8.42 -39.29 -10.29
C GLN A 35 -9.39 -39.26 -9.11
N LYS A 36 -9.85 -38.07 -8.70
CA LYS A 36 -10.89 -37.88 -7.69
C LYS A 36 -12.21 -38.52 -8.12
N ARG A 37 -12.61 -38.41 -9.39
CA ARG A 37 -13.79 -39.11 -9.92
C ARG A 37 -13.62 -40.62 -9.91
N ARG A 38 -12.43 -41.15 -10.24
CA ARG A 38 -12.15 -42.60 -10.18
C ARG A 38 -12.13 -43.14 -8.75
N THR A 39 -11.66 -42.37 -7.77
CA THR A 39 -11.70 -42.75 -6.36
C THR A 39 -13.10 -42.63 -5.77
N THR A 40 -13.95 -41.68 -6.22
CA THR A 40 -15.37 -41.62 -5.80
C THR A 40 -16.22 -42.74 -6.40
N THR A 41 -15.93 -43.25 -7.62
CA THR A 41 -16.63 -44.45 -8.13
C THR A 41 -16.13 -45.75 -7.50
N ALA A 42 -14.92 -45.78 -6.94
CA ALA A 42 -14.40 -46.95 -6.23
C ALA A 42 -14.83 -46.99 -4.75
N ALA A 43 -15.11 -45.84 -4.12
CA ALA A 43 -15.45 -45.73 -2.69
C ALA A 43 -16.95 -45.78 -2.35
N VAL A 44 -17.82 -46.20 -3.29
CA VAL A 44 -19.23 -46.56 -2.99
C VAL A 44 -19.37 -48.06 -2.69
N VAL A 45 -18.25 -48.79 -2.65
CA VAL A 45 -18.19 -50.16 -2.15
C VAL A 45 -17.12 -50.18 -1.06
N GLU A 46 -17.57 -50.50 0.16
CA GLU A 46 -16.83 -50.68 1.42
C GLU A 46 -16.75 -49.49 2.39
N ASP A 47 -17.25 -49.80 3.58
CA ASP A 47 -17.52 -49.00 4.77
C ASP A 47 -16.29 -48.41 5.47
N GLY A 48 -16.55 -47.38 6.29
CA GLY A 48 -16.14 -47.41 7.69
C GLY A 48 -14.86 -46.66 8.11
N GLU A 49 -15.08 -45.66 8.95
CA GLU A 49 -14.17 -45.11 9.97
C GLU A 49 -13.16 -44.00 9.61
N ALA A 50 -12.85 -43.26 10.68
CA ALA A 50 -12.44 -41.87 10.75
C ALA A 50 -10.95 -41.62 10.54
N SER A 51 -10.60 -40.41 10.09
CA SER A 51 -9.42 -39.69 10.58
C SER A 51 -9.44 -38.20 10.19
N GLU A 52 -8.92 -37.40 11.10
CA GLU A 52 -8.73 -35.95 11.10
C GLU A 52 -7.88 -35.44 9.91
N GLU A 53 -8.22 -34.27 9.34
CA GLU A 53 -7.34 -33.48 8.47
C GLU A 53 -7.23 -32.04 8.99
N GLU A 54 -5.99 -31.63 9.27
CA GLU A 54 -5.58 -30.28 9.65
C GLU A 54 -5.77 -29.28 8.49
N GLU A 55 -6.51 -28.21 8.77
CA GLU A 55 -6.79 -27.10 7.87
C GLU A 55 -5.67 -26.04 7.95
N TYR A 56 -4.81 -25.97 6.91
CA TYR A 56 -3.84 -24.88 6.76
C TYR A 56 -4.51 -23.59 6.26
N LEU A 57 -4.96 -22.74 7.19
CA LEU A 57 -5.43 -21.39 6.92
C LEU A 57 -4.25 -20.39 6.83
N LEU A 58 -4.10 -19.72 5.68
CA LEU A 58 -3.24 -18.55 5.52
C LEU A 58 -3.85 -17.32 6.25
N PRO A 59 -3.08 -16.53 7.01
CA PRO A 59 -3.64 -15.40 7.76
C PRO A 59 -4.01 -14.22 6.85
N ARG A 60 -5.28 -13.81 6.88
CA ARG A 60 -5.72 -12.48 6.41
C ARG A 60 -5.17 -11.40 7.34
N PHE A 61 -4.40 -10.46 6.80
CA PHE A 61 -3.90 -9.30 7.54
C PHE A 61 -5.00 -8.25 7.71
N THR A 62 -5.48 -8.04 8.95
CA THR A 62 -6.27 -6.87 9.35
C THR A 62 -5.35 -5.76 9.87
N ALA A 63 -5.51 -4.56 9.33
CA ALA A 63 -4.77 -3.37 9.74
C ALA A 63 -5.22 -2.87 11.11
N VAL A 64 -4.28 -2.78 12.08
CA VAL A 64 -4.48 -2.11 13.36
C VAL A 64 -4.00 -0.66 13.24
N THR A 65 -4.91 0.28 13.50
CA THR A 65 -4.68 1.72 13.60
C THR A 65 -4.15 2.13 14.97
N VAL A 66 -3.13 2.98 15.02
CA VAL A 66 -2.64 3.67 16.24
C VAL A 66 -2.70 5.19 16.01
N PRO A 67 -3.17 6.02 16.97
CA PRO A 67 -3.40 7.46 16.79
C PRO A 67 -2.13 8.32 16.99
N PRO A 68 -2.15 9.61 16.58
CA PRO A 68 -0.96 10.46 16.58
C PRO A 68 -0.79 11.22 17.91
N ALA A 69 0.44 11.26 18.42
CA ALA A 69 0.87 12.21 19.42
C ALA A 69 1.67 13.34 18.74
N SER A 70 1.24 14.58 18.99
CA SER A 70 1.91 15.82 18.63
C SER A 70 3.06 16.13 19.58
N PHE A 71 4.19 16.65 19.09
CA PHE A 71 4.96 17.70 19.79
C PHE A 71 5.99 18.36 18.86
N THR A 72 6.05 19.69 18.94
CA THR A 72 6.96 20.62 18.27
C THR A 72 8.26 20.82 19.06
N ALA A 73 9.41 20.84 18.38
CA ALA A 73 10.51 21.83 18.48
C ALA A 73 11.88 21.22 18.08
N ARG A 74 12.59 21.96 17.22
CA ARG A 74 14.03 21.85 16.87
C ARG A 74 14.86 21.87 18.18
N THR A 75 15.96 21.16 18.37
CA THR A 75 17.18 20.94 17.58
C THR A 75 17.98 19.83 18.31
N VAL A 76 19.00 19.22 17.67
CA VAL A 76 19.84 18.10 18.17
C VAL A 76 19.29 16.69 17.85
N TRP A 77 19.33 16.30 16.57
CA TRP A 77 19.00 14.93 16.11
C TRP A 77 19.99 14.44 15.04
N LEU A 78 21.22 14.10 15.43
CA LEU A 78 22.19 13.45 14.54
C LEU A 78 22.86 12.19 15.15
N PRO A 79 23.08 12.05 16.48
CA PRO A 79 23.71 10.83 17.03
C PRO A 79 22.77 9.61 17.15
N ARG A 80 21.45 9.82 17.37
CA ARG A 80 20.49 8.72 17.60
C ARG A 80 20.17 7.89 16.34
N LYS A 81 20.19 8.51 15.16
CA LYS A 81 19.94 7.80 13.88
C LYS A 81 21.08 6.84 13.52
N ARG A 82 22.34 7.22 13.78
CA ARG A 82 23.50 6.35 13.51
C ARG A 82 23.53 5.11 14.41
N LYS A 83 23.21 5.25 15.71
CA LYS A 83 23.12 4.11 16.62
C LYS A 83 21.97 3.16 16.28
N LYS A 84 20.80 3.71 15.91
CA LYS A 84 19.65 2.90 15.48
C LYS A 84 19.93 2.16 14.17
N PHE A 85 20.57 2.82 13.21
CA PHE A 85 20.97 2.22 11.93
C PHE A 85 22.05 1.14 12.08
N ALA A 86 23.04 1.35 12.96
CA ALA A 86 24.05 0.35 13.27
C ALA A 86 23.45 -0.89 13.95
N GLN A 87 22.54 -0.70 14.92
CA GLN A 87 21.82 -1.79 15.59
C GLN A 87 20.93 -2.56 14.61
N GLU A 88 20.17 -1.87 13.76
CA GLU A 88 19.31 -2.49 12.74
C GLU A 88 20.12 -3.29 11.70
N ASN A 89 21.31 -2.84 11.33
CA ASN A 89 22.21 -3.59 10.45
C ASN A 89 22.81 -4.81 11.13
N GLN A 90 23.17 -4.72 12.42
CA GLN A 90 23.73 -5.83 13.18
C GLN A 90 22.69 -6.93 13.44
N ASP A 91 21.47 -6.53 13.79
CA ASP A 91 20.33 -7.44 13.94
C ASP A 91 19.93 -8.08 12.60
N SER A 92 19.99 -7.32 11.50
CA SER A 92 19.70 -7.85 10.17
C SER A 92 20.75 -8.86 9.72
N LEU A 93 22.04 -8.61 9.97
CA LEU A 93 23.12 -9.57 9.68
C LEU A 93 22.98 -10.85 10.52
N LEU A 94 22.62 -10.73 11.81
CA LEU A 94 22.34 -11.90 12.65
C LEU A 94 21.16 -12.71 12.11
N ILE A 95 20.09 -12.04 11.66
CA ILE A 95 18.94 -12.70 11.06
C ILE A 95 19.30 -13.34 9.70
N LEU A 96 20.17 -12.72 8.91
CA LEU A 96 20.67 -13.28 7.64
C LEU A 96 21.50 -14.54 7.86
N LEU A 97 22.36 -14.57 8.89
CA LEU A 97 23.06 -15.79 9.33
C LEU A 97 22.07 -16.88 9.78
N LEU A 98 21.02 -16.51 10.53
CA LEU A 98 19.92 -17.41 10.90
C LEU A 98 19.01 -17.82 9.71
N MET A 99 19.17 -17.16 8.57
CA MET A 99 18.53 -17.50 7.29
C MET A 99 19.41 -18.37 6.37
N GLY A 100 20.55 -18.87 6.87
CA GLY A 100 21.42 -19.80 6.15
C GLY A 100 22.41 -19.14 5.20
N LEU A 101 22.65 -17.83 5.34
CA LEU A 101 23.73 -17.15 4.64
C LEU A 101 25.02 -17.26 5.46
N GLU A 102 26.06 -17.88 4.93
CA GLU A 102 27.36 -18.02 5.62
C GLU A 102 28.30 -16.85 5.30
N LYS A 103 28.93 -16.30 6.33
CA LYS A 103 30.01 -15.31 6.18
C LYS A 103 31.32 -16.06 5.93
N GLU A 104 31.94 -15.84 4.79
CA GLU A 104 33.23 -16.43 4.47
C GLU A 104 34.32 -15.74 5.31
N GLU A 105 34.86 -16.44 6.30
CA GLU A 105 36.13 -16.08 6.93
C GLU A 105 37.24 -16.82 6.19
N ALA A 106 38.12 -16.08 5.50
CA ALA A 106 39.28 -16.66 4.83
C ALA A 106 40.09 -17.50 5.82
N ARG A 107 40.09 -18.83 5.64
CA ARG A 107 41.01 -19.76 6.31
C ARG A 107 41.66 -20.66 5.28
N PRO A 108 42.95 -20.99 5.48
CA PRO A 108 43.77 -21.64 4.47
C PRO A 108 43.35 -23.10 4.29
N ASP A 109 43.55 -23.58 3.06
CA ASP A 109 43.28 -24.94 2.61
C ASP A 109 43.78 -25.99 3.62
N SER A 110 42.88 -26.88 4.03
CA SER A 110 43.26 -28.22 4.44
C SER A 110 42.24 -29.22 3.90
N ASP A 111 42.75 -30.07 3.03
CA ASP A 111 42.15 -31.20 2.35
C ASP A 111 41.39 -32.14 3.30
N GLY A 112 40.28 -32.73 2.84
CA GLY A 112 39.50 -33.66 3.66
C GLY A 112 38.09 -33.94 3.14
N ASP A 113 38.02 -34.78 2.11
CA ASP A 113 36.83 -35.44 1.57
C ASP A 113 35.79 -35.86 2.62
N LYS A 114 34.59 -35.24 2.56
CA LYS A 114 33.35 -35.72 3.20
C LYS A 114 32.13 -35.33 2.37
N GLY A 115 31.64 -36.30 1.60
CA GLY A 115 30.22 -36.64 1.43
C GLY A 115 29.25 -35.56 0.90
N LEU A 116 28.70 -35.82 -0.29
CA LEU A 116 27.57 -35.12 -0.91
C LEU A 116 26.30 -35.12 -0.02
N HIS A 117 26.26 -34.25 0.98
CA HIS A 117 25.05 -33.68 1.59
C HIS A 117 25.39 -32.31 2.21
N GLY A 118 26.18 -31.52 1.48
CA GLY A 118 26.39 -30.12 1.82
C GLY A 118 25.08 -29.37 1.63
N SER A 119 24.48 -28.92 2.73
CA SER A 119 23.53 -27.80 2.71
C SER A 119 24.14 -26.73 1.81
N LEU A 120 23.49 -26.42 0.68
CA LEU A 120 24.02 -25.48 -0.31
C LEU A 120 24.00 -24.08 0.33
N ALA A 121 25.02 -23.78 1.14
CA ALA A 121 25.13 -22.52 1.85
C ALA A 121 25.25 -21.41 0.81
N VAL A 122 24.26 -20.51 0.79
CA VAL A 122 24.31 -19.35 -0.09
C VAL A 122 25.36 -18.41 0.50
N SER A 123 26.46 -18.18 -0.21
CA SER A 123 27.49 -17.24 0.23
C SER A 123 26.90 -15.83 0.37
N VAL A 124 27.16 -15.17 1.51
CA VAL A 124 26.79 -13.77 1.75
C VAL A 124 27.30 -12.86 0.62
N HIS A 125 28.45 -13.19 0.01
CA HIS A 125 29.01 -12.43 -1.11
C HIS A 125 28.13 -12.50 -2.36
N ALA A 126 27.64 -13.69 -2.72
CA ALA A 126 26.75 -13.87 -3.87
C ALA A 126 25.38 -13.21 -3.68
N PHE A 127 24.91 -13.04 -2.45
CA PHE A 127 23.67 -12.30 -2.20
C PHE A 127 23.88 -10.79 -2.06
N SER A 128 25.13 -10.35 -1.84
CA SER A 128 25.45 -8.95 -1.60
C SER A 128 25.96 -8.22 -2.84
N ASP A 129 26.58 -8.89 -3.80
CA ASP A 129 27.08 -8.26 -5.03
C ASP A 129 26.14 -8.52 -6.22
N LEU A 130 25.40 -7.49 -6.67
CA LEU A 130 24.52 -7.60 -7.85
C LEU A 130 25.17 -7.15 -9.15
N THR A 131 26.46 -6.82 -9.16
CA THR A 131 27.13 -6.22 -10.33
C THR A 131 27.02 -7.12 -11.57
N HIS A 132 27.05 -8.44 -11.38
CA HIS A 132 26.99 -9.44 -12.46
C HIS A 132 25.86 -10.45 -12.32
N ILE A 133 24.94 -10.25 -11.36
CA ILE A 133 23.86 -11.21 -11.09
C ILE A 133 22.67 -10.91 -11.99
N SER A 134 22.14 -11.94 -12.64
CA SER A 134 20.90 -11.80 -13.42
C SER A 134 19.67 -11.70 -12.50
N PRO A 135 18.59 -11.01 -12.92
CA PRO A 135 17.34 -10.91 -12.16
C PRO A 135 16.77 -12.27 -11.69
N VAL A 136 16.86 -13.30 -12.54
CA VAL A 136 16.39 -14.66 -12.20
C VAL A 136 17.26 -15.28 -11.11
N VAL A 137 18.58 -15.16 -11.20
CA VAL A 137 19.49 -15.70 -10.19
C VAL A 137 19.26 -14.98 -8.86
N PHE A 138 19.11 -13.66 -8.86
CA PHE A 138 18.81 -12.90 -7.66
C PHE A 138 17.51 -13.36 -6.98
N LEU A 139 16.44 -13.54 -7.74
CA LEU A 139 15.16 -14.03 -7.21
C LEU A 139 15.22 -15.48 -6.73
N TYR A 140 16.03 -16.31 -7.40
CA TYR A 140 16.33 -17.66 -6.92
C TYR A 140 17.01 -17.60 -5.56
N LEU A 141 18.05 -16.78 -5.39
CA LEU A 141 18.70 -16.62 -4.08
C LEU A 141 17.72 -16.08 -3.03
N LEU A 142 16.85 -15.13 -3.39
CA LEU A 142 15.81 -14.61 -2.50
C LEU A 142 14.85 -15.72 -2.05
N LYS A 143 14.47 -16.62 -2.98
CA LYS A 143 13.66 -17.81 -2.71
C LYS A 143 14.38 -18.76 -1.77
N GLU A 144 15.62 -19.12 -2.05
CA GLU A 144 16.38 -20.07 -1.23
C GLU A 144 16.55 -19.55 0.20
N CYS A 145 16.91 -18.27 0.37
CA CYS A 145 16.98 -17.63 1.69
C CYS A 145 15.63 -17.64 2.43
N TYR A 146 14.52 -17.45 1.71
CA TYR A 146 13.19 -17.50 2.31
C TYR A 146 12.79 -18.92 2.74
N VAL A 147 13.03 -19.92 1.90
CA VAL A 147 12.67 -21.32 2.14
C VAL A 147 13.50 -21.90 3.28
N HIS A 148 14.82 -21.73 3.24
CA HIS A 148 15.73 -22.33 4.20
C HIS A 148 15.86 -21.59 5.53
N GLY A 149 15.35 -20.36 5.62
CA GLY A 149 15.40 -19.63 6.89
C GLY A 149 14.62 -20.30 8.01
N THR A 150 15.11 -20.20 9.24
CA THR A 150 14.47 -20.83 10.42
C THR A 150 13.52 -19.88 11.16
N CYS A 151 13.56 -18.59 10.84
CA CYS A 151 12.72 -17.56 11.45
C CYS A 151 11.25 -17.63 11.02
N LYS A 152 10.35 -16.99 11.77
CA LYS A 152 8.93 -16.81 11.34
C LYS A 152 8.85 -16.02 10.03
N ALA A 153 7.86 -16.33 9.18
CA ALA A 153 7.68 -15.74 7.86
C ALA A 153 7.75 -14.20 7.84
N THR A 154 7.12 -13.53 8.80
CA THR A 154 7.15 -12.05 8.92
C THR A 154 8.53 -11.49 9.21
N LYS A 155 9.35 -12.21 10.02
CA LYS A 155 10.74 -11.83 10.28
C LYS A 155 11.60 -12.06 9.04
N LYS A 156 11.45 -13.21 8.36
CA LYS A 156 12.14 -13.49 7.09
C LYS A 156 11.86 -12.39 6.07
N PHE A 157 10.57 -12.06 5.87
CA PHE A 157 10.15 -11.05 4.91
C PHE A 157 10.78 -9.68 5.18
N ARG A 158 10.80 -9.24 6.44
CA ARG A 158 11.42 -7.95 6.83
C ARG A 158 12.93 -7.96 6.63
N ALA A 159 13.61 -9.04 7.01
CA ALA A 159 15.06 -9.16 6.84
C ALA A 159 15.46 -9.18 5.37
N LEU A 160 14.75 -9.96 4.55
CA LEU A 160 14.96 -9.97 3.10
C LEU A 160 14.66 -8.62 2.46
N GLN A 161 13.56 -7.96 2.83
CA GLN A 161 13.26 -6.61 2.34
C GLN A 161 14.39 -5.62 2.66
N HIS A 162 14.94 -5.67 3.89
CA HIS A 162 16.08 -4.84 4.29
C HIS A 162 17.33 -5.17 3.48
N GLN A 163 17.60 -6.46 3.29
CA GLN A 163 18.76 -6.89 2.51
C GLN A 163 18.65 -6.45 1.04
N VAL A 164 17.48 -6.61 0.40
CA VAL A 164 17.28 -6.09 -0.96
C VAL A 164 17.51 -4.57 -1.00
N HIS A 165 17.02 -3.83 -0.01
CA HIS A 165 17.27 -2.39 0.07
C HIS A 165 18.77 -2.04 0.17
N LEU A 166 19.54 -2.77 0.98
CA LEU A 166 20.99 -2.57 1.11
C LEU A 166 21.74 -2.91 -0.18
N VAL A 167 21.38 -4.04 -0.77
CA VAL A 167 22.09 -4.59 -1.93
C VAL A 167 21.88 -3.74 -3.19
N LEU A 168 20.78 -2.98 -3.27
CA LEU A 168 20.57 -1.98 -4.33
C LEU A 168 21.61 -0.85 -4.33
N TYR A 169 22.29 -0.57 -3.20
CA TYR A 169 23.40 0.40 -3.16
C TYR A 169 24.65 -0.08 -3.88
N ASN A 170 24.77 -1.38 -4.16
CA ASN A 170 25.91 -1.96 -4.86
C ASN A 170 25.81 -1.81 -6.39
N SER A 171 24.94 -0.89 -6.85
CA SER A 171 24.85 -0.47 -8.26
C SER A 171 24.71 -1.64 -9.25
N PRO A 172 23.64 -2.47 -9.12
CA PRO A 172 23.38 -3.54 -10.07
C PRO A 172 23.31 -3.00 -11.50
N GLN A 173 23.79 -3.78 -12.47
CA GLN A 173 23.71 -3.43 -13.89
C GLN A 173 22.32 -3.80 -14.46
N PRO A 174 21.68 -2.95 -15.30
CA PRO A 174 22.15 -1.66 -15.83
C PRO A 174 21.87 -0.46 -14.89
N GLY A 175 21.18 -0.70 -13.79
CA GLY A 175 20.89 0.26 -12.73
C GLY A 175 19.89 -0.34 -11.73
N PRO A 176 19.81 0.16 -10.49
CA PRO A 176 18.98 -0.40 -9.43
C PRO A 176 17.48 -0.41 -9.76
N ALA A 177 16.93 0.66 -10.35
CA ALA A 177 15.52 0.70 -10.69
C ALA A 177 15.20 -0.26 -11.84
N THR A 178 16.02 -0.24 -12.89
CA THR A 178 15.86 -1.13 -14.06
C THR A 178 16.03 -2.59 -13.67
N PHE A 179 16.97 -2.89 -12.77
CA PHE A 179 17.16 -4.23 -12.24
C PHE A 179 15.90 -4.75 -11.53
N ILE A 180 15.29 -3.94 -10.66
CA ILE A 180 14.04 -4.31 -9.98
C ILE A 180 12.88 -4.47 -10.98
N ALA A 181 12.75 -3.58 -11.97
CA ALA A 181 11.75 -3.72 -13.02
C ALA A 181 11.92 -5.06 -13.78
N ARG A 182 13.16 -5.45 -14.10
CA ARG A 182 13.44 -6.74 -14.73
C ARG A 182 13.13 -7.93 -13.80
N CYS A 183 13.40 -7.81 -12.50
CA CYS A 183 13.00 -8.81 -11.51
C CYS A 183 11.49 -9.03 -11.54
N LEU A 184 10.69 -7.96 -11.58
CA LEU A 184 9.22 -8.06 -11.63
C LEU A 184 8.72 -8.80 -12.88
N PHE A 185 9.37 -8.63 -14.04
CA PHE A 185 9.02 -9.35 -15.27
C PHE A 185 9.24 -10.87 -15.18
N VAL A 186 10.31 -11.29 -14.52
CA VAL A 186 10.67 -12.72 -14.42
C VAL A 186 10.03 -13.40 -13.21
N LEU A 187 9.48 -12.62 -12.28
CA LEU A 187 8.94 -13.09 -11.02
C LEU A 187 7.86 -14.19 -11.12
N PRO A 188 6.98 -14.21 -12.14
CA PRO A 188 5.98 -15.27 -12.28
C PRO A 188 6.58 -16.69 -12.40
N VAL A 189 7.86 -16.81 -12.81
CA VAL A 189 8.59 -18.10 -12.82
C VAL A 189 8.68 -18.71 -11.42
N PHE A 190 8.52 -17.92 -10.36
CA PHE A 190 8.57 -18.37 -8.98
C PHE A 190 7.21 -18.76 -8.39
N GLY A 191 6.14 -18.81 -9.20
CA GLY A 191 4.83 -19.36 -8.82
C GLY A 191 4.27 -18.72 -7.54
N ILE A 192 4.02 -19.54 -6.51
CA ILE A 192 3.42 -19.10 -5.23
C ILE A 192 4.19 -18.00 -4.50
N TYR A 193 5.49 -17.82 -4.79
CA TYR A 193 6.29 -16.77 -4.17
C TYR A 193 6.11 -15.40 -4.84
N CYS A 194 5.49 -15.36 -6.03
CA CYS A 194 5.42 -14.18 -6.86
C CYS A 194 4.73 -13.00 -6.16
N ASP A 195 3.54 -13.21 -5.59
CA ASP A 195 2.80 -12.15 -4.90
C ASP A 195 3.62 -11.57 -3.74
N GLY A 196 4.09 -12.41 -2.82
CA GLY A 196 4.88 -11.97 -1.68
C GLY A 196 6.16 -11.23 -2.10
N PHE A 197 6.89 -11.78 -3.08
CA PHE A 197 8.14 -11.19 -3.52
C PHE A 197 7.93 -9.90 -4.31
N SER A 198 6.81 -9.75 -5.04
CA SER A 198 6.49 -8.51 -5.75
C SER A 198 6.36 -7.34 -4.78
N HIS A 199 5.62 -7.56 -3.68
CA HIS A 199 5.52 -6.60 -2.58
C HIS A 199 6.88 -6.32 -1.93
N LEU A 200 7.68 -7.36 -1.71
CA LEU A 200 9.00 -7.24 -1.08
C LEU A 200 9.92 -6.32 -1.88
N ILE A 201 10.12 -6.61 -3.17
CA ILE A 201 11.09 -5.91 -4.01
C ILE A 201 10.62 -4.49 -4.37
N VAL A 202 9.31 -4.29 -4.63
CA VAL A 202 8.74 -2.96 -4.83
C VAL A 202 8.88 -2.10 -3.58
N SER A 203 8.65 -2.69 -2.40
CA SER A 203 8.80 -1.96 -1.14
C SER A 203 10.26 -1.66 -0.80
N ALA A 204 11.20 -2.53 -1.18
CA ALA A 204 12.63 -2.29 -1.02
C ALA A 204 13.11 -1.14 -1.92
N LEU A 205 12.68 -1.12 -3.19
CA LEU A 205 12.96 -0.01 -4.12
C LEU A 205 12.38 1.32 -3.60
N HIS A 206 11.14 1.31 -3.11
CA HIS A 206 10.53 2.51 -2.52
C HIS A 206 11.33 3.08 -1.35
N ARG A 207 11.98 2.22 -0.54
CA ARG A 207 12.90 2.66 0.54
C ARG A 207 14.24 3.15 0.01
N PHE A 208 14.73 2.54 -1.08
CA PHE A 208 16.00 2.90 -1.72
C PHE A 208 15.99 4.29 -2.37
N ARG A 209 14.81 4.81 -2.73
CA ARG A 209 14.56 6.03 -3.53
C ARG A 209 15.27 7.34 -3.10
N ASN A 210 15.94 7.38 -1.96
CA ASN A 210 16.82 8.51 -1.58
C ASN A 210 18.27 8.37 -2.10
N ALA A 211 18.59 7.30 -2.85
CA ALA A 211 19.89 7.06 -3.46
C ALA A 211 19.94 7.60 -4.91
N VAL A 212 21.14 7.97 -5.37
CA VAL A 212 21.38 8.53 -6.71
C VAL A 212 21.06 7.48 -7.78
N THR A 213 19.90 7.60 -8.43
CA THR A 213 19.59 6.89 -9.69
C THR A 213 20.08 7.71 -10.87
N THR A 214 20.73 7.09 -11.84
CA THR A 214 21.13 7.78 -13.08
C THR A 214 19.89 8.14 -13.90
N ALA A 215 19.98 9.19 -14.73
CA ALA A 215 18.86 9.60 -15.59
C ALA A 215 18.45 8.48 -16.56
N GLU A 216 19.43 7.71 -17.06
CA GLU A 216 19.21 6.55 -17.93
C GLU A 216 18.52 5.39 -17.21
N ASP A 217 18.94 5.05 -15.99
CA ASP A 217 18.25 4.02 -15.19
C ASP A 217 16.80 4.43 -14.90
N SER A 218 16.57 5.72 -14.63
CA SER A 218 15.23 6.24 -14.39
C SER A 218 14.33 6.15 -15.62
N SER A 219 14.80 6.52 -16.81
CA SER A 219 13.97 6.48 -18.03
C SER A 219 13.64 5.04 -18.43
N ILE A 220 14.63 4.14 -18.47
CA ILE A 220 14.41 2.73 -18.85
C ILE A 220 13.46 2.04 -17.86
N SER A 221 13.68 2.24 -16.56
CA SER A 221 12.87 1.59 -15.54
C SER A 221 11.41 2.05 -15.55
N LYS A 222 11.13 3.32 -15.86
CA LYS A 222 9.77 3.84 -16.00
C LYS A 222 9.00 3.22 -17.16
N VAL A 223 9.62 3.11 -18.33
CA VAL A 223 9.00 2.49 -19.52
C VAL A 223 8.75 1.00 -19.26
N LEU A 224 9.69 0.31 -18.61
CA LEU A 224 9.51 -1.09 -18.17
C LEU A 224 8.37 -1.23 -17.15
N ALA A 225 8.26 -0.31 -16.18
CA ALA A 225 7.20 -0.30 -15.18
C ALA A 225 5.82 -0.02 -15.80
N ALA A 226 5.73 0.91 -16.77
CA ALA A 226 4.53 1.15 -17.56
C ALA A 226 4.09 -0.11 -18.30
N ARG A 227 5.03 -0.80 -18.95
CA ARG A 227 4.76 -2.07 -19.64
C ARG A 227 4.31 -3.17 -18.69
N LEU A 228 4.96 -3.32 -17.53
CA LEU A 228 4.53 -4.27 -16.49
C LEU A 228 3.08 -4.04 -16.08
N PHE A 229 2.72 -2.78 -15.84
CA PHE A 229 1.36 -2.42 -15.48
C PHE A 229 0.35 -2.83 -16.56
N ILE A 230 0.65 -2.58 -17.84
CA ILE A 230 -0.19 -3.02 -18.96
C ILE A 230 -0.31 -4.54 -18.98
N ASP A 231 0.81 -5.26 -18.93
CA ASP A 231 0.82 -6.74 -18.95
C ASP A 231 0.05 -7.34 -17.74
N ILE A 232 0.07 -6.72 -16.56
CA ILE A 232 -0.71 -7.14 -15.37
C ILE A 232 -2.20 -6.92 -15.61
N VAL A 233 -2.60 -5.72 -16.03
CA VAL A 233 -4.01 -5.34 -16.22
C VAL A 233 -4.67 -6.11 -17.36
N GLU A 234 -3.93 -6.42 -18.43
CA GLU A 234 -4.42 -7.24 -19.54
C GLU A 234 -4.46 -8.75 -19.19
N GLY A 235 -3.96 -9.14 -18.02
CA GLY A 235 -3.91 -10.54 -17.59
C GLY A 235 -2.82 -11.37 -18.26
N SER A 236 -1.86 -10.74 -18.92
CA SER A 236 -0.65 -11.41 -19.45
C SER A 236 0.27 -11.90 -18.33
N LEU A 237 0.17 -11.28 -17.14
CA LEU A 237 0.89 -11.68 -15.91
C LEU A 237 -0.12 -11.99 -14.78
N PRO A 238 -0.86 -13.10 -14.86
CA PRO A 238 -2.01 -13.36 -13.98
C PRO A 238 -1.64 -13.69 -12.52
N VAL A 239 -0.37 -13.96 -12.24
CA VAL A 239 0.14 -14.35 -10.90
C VAL A 239 0.44 -13.12 -10.03
N ILE A 240 0.33 -11.90 -10.58
CA ILE A 240 0.69 -10.67 -9.89
C ILE A 240 -0.60 -9.90 -9.56
N ASP A 241 -0.85 -9.62 -8.28
CA ASP A 241 -2.01 -8.83 -7.81
C ASP A 241 -2.12 -7.46 -8.52
N GLU A 242 -3.30 -7.13 -9.05
CA GLU A 242 -3.60 -5.84 -9.70
C GLU A 242 -3.22 -4.61 -8.85
N ARG A 243 -3.31 -4.73 -7.51
CA ARG A 243 -2.91 -3.70 -6.54
C ARG A 243 -1.41 -3.42 -6.56
N ILE A 244 -0.57 -4.43 -6.82
CA ILE A 244 0.86 -4.18 -6.97
C ILE A 244 1.15 -3.45 -8.29
N GLY A 245 0.33 -3.64 -9.34
CA GLY A 245 0.43 -2.90 -10.60
C GLY A 245 0.34 -1.39 -10.38
N VAL A 246 -0.64 -0.94 -9.61
CA VAL A 246 -0.79 0.49 -9.24
C VAL A 246 0.38 0.96 -8.39
N LYS A 247 0.88 0.11 -7.48
CA LYS A 247 2.04 0.45 -6.66
C LYS A 247 3.33 0.56 -7.48
N ILE A 248 3.48 -0.25 -8.53
CA ILE A 248 4.59 -0.17 -9.49
C ILE A 248 4.58 1.21 -10.15
N LEU A 249 3.43 1.66 -10.65
CA LEU A 249 3.31 3.00 -11.23
C LEU A 249 3.79 4.08 -10.24
N GLU A 250 3.34 4.03 -8.98
CA GLU A 250 3.68 5.00 -7.93
C GLU A 250 5.18 4.99 -7.60
N VAL A 251 5.75 3.80 -7.38
CA VAL A 251 7.15 3.64 -6.92
C VAL A 251 8.15 4.04 -7.99
N PHE A 252 7.84 3.72 -9.26
CA PHE A 252 8.69 4.08 -10.39
C PHE A 252 8.44 5.50 -10.91
N HIS A 253 7.43 6.22 -10.40
CA HIS A 253 7.03 7.54 -10.87
C HIS A 253 6.75 7.55 -12.38
N VAL A 254 5.96 6.58 -12.82
CA VAL A 254 5.53 6.46 -14.21
C VAL A 254 4.63 7.63 -14.56
N THR A 255 4.97 8.30 -15.65
CA THR A 255 4.25 9.44 -16.22
C THR A 255 3.48 9.02 -17.48
N MET A 256 2.63 9.91 -18.01
CA MET A 256 1.87 9.61 -19.22
C MET A 256 2.78 9.39 -20.45
N THR A 257 3.91 10.10 -20.54
CA THR A 257 4.86 9.91 -21.66
C THR A 257 5.49 8.52 -21.63
N ASP A 258 5.77 7.98 -20.44
CA ASP A 258 6.30 6.62 -20.28
C ASP A 258 5.25 5.57 -20.71
N MET A 259 3.96 5.84 -20.45
CA MET A 259 2.85 5.01 -20.90
C MET A 259 2.71 5.03 -22.43
N ASP A 260 2.79 6.21 -23.05
CA ASP A 260 2.73 6.35 -24.51
C ASP A 260 3.90 5.62 -25.20
N GLU A 261 5.11 5.71 -24.62
CA GLU A 261 6.27 4.98 -25.11
C GLU A 261 6.08 3.46 -24.99
N ALA A 262 5.64 2.96 -23.82
CA ALA A 262 5.38 1.55 -23.61
C ALA A 262 4.34 1.00 -24.59
N MET A 263 3.26 1.75 -24.84
CA MET A 263 2.24 1.40 -25.83
C MET A 263 2.78 1.37 -27.25
N SER A 264 3.62 2.35 -27.62
CA SER A 264 4.26 2.38 -28.94
C SER A 264 5.17 1.17 -29.16
N GLN A 265 5.90 0.74 -28.14
CA GLN A 265 6.71 -0.48 -28.18
C GLN A 265 5.83 -1.74 -28.33
N LEU A 266 4.64 -1.78 -27.72
CA LEU A 266 3.70 -2.88 -27.87
C LEU A 266 3.05 -2.91 -29.26
N LYS A 267 2.73 -1.76 -29.86
CA LYS A 267 2.22 -1.66 -31.24
C LYS A 267 3.15 -2.25 -32.28
N SER A 268 4.46 -2.09 -32.09
CA SER A 268 5.45 -2.71 -32.97
C SER A 268 5.48 -4.25 -32.87
N GLN A 269 4.83 -4.81 -31.84
CA GLN A 269 4.80 -6.25 -31.55
C GLN A 269 3.42 -6.89 -31.76
N ASN A 270 2.33 -6.12 -31.71
CA ASN A 270 0.93 -6.56 -31.86
C ASN A 270 0.02 -5.39 -32.28
N ASP A 271 -1.15 -5.69 -32.85
CA ASP A 271 -2.18 -4.69 -33.16
C ASP A 271 -2.83 -4.19 -31.85
N SER A 272 -2.26 -3.14 -31.24
CA SER A 272 -2.74 -2.66 -29.94
C SER A 272 -4.10 -1.96 -30.10
N ARG A 273 -5.06 -2.31 -29.26
CA ARG A 273 -6.42 -1.74 -29.29
C ARG A 273 -6.48 -0.22 -29.04
N PHE A 274 -5.46 0.37 -28.42
CA PHE A 274 -5.49 1.78 -28.01
C PHE A 274 -4.40 2.60 -28.68
N ASP A 275 -4.77 3.79 -29.12
CA ASP A 275 -3.84 4.63 -29.85
C ASP A 275 -2.83 5.38 -28.97
N THR A 276 -3.21 5.65 -27.72
CA THR A 276 -2.39 6.40 -26.75
C THR A 276 -2.48 5.75 -25.37
N GLY A 277 -1.45 5.96 -24.55
CA GLY A 277 -1.44 5.58 -23.13
C GLY A 277 -2.57 6.25 -22.36
N LYS A 278 -2.91 7.50 -22.71
CA LYS A 278 -4.07 8.19 -22.14
C LYS A 278 -5.37 7.43 -22.37
N ALA A 279 -5.67 7.07 -23.63
CA ALA A 279 -6.90 6.33 -23.95
C ALA A 279 -6.96 4.96 -23.23
N TYR A 280 -5.81 4.28 -23.11
CA TYR A 280 -5.71 3.04 -22.34
C TYR A 280 -6.04 3.25 -20.86
N VAL A 281 -5.38 4.22 -20.21
CA VAL A 281 -5.57 4.50 -18.78
C VAL A 281 -7.01 4.93 -18.49
N GLU A 282 -7.60 5.77 -19.34
CA GLU A 282 -8.99 6.21 -19.20
C GLU A 282 -9.98 5.05 -19.32
N HIS A 283 -9.77 4.16 -20.31
CA HIS A 283 -10.58 2.95 -20.46
C HIS A 283 -10.47 2.01 -19.26
N TYR A 284 -9.26 1.84 -18.72
CA TYR A 284 -9.06 1.03 -17.53
C TYR A 284 -9.69 1.65 -16.28
N ILE A 285 -9.58 2.98 -16.10
CA ILE A 285 -10.28 3.70 -15.04
C ILE A 285 -11.79 3.53 -15.17
N PHE A 286 -12.34 3.58 -16.38
CA PHE A 286 -13.75 3.33 -16.61
C PHE A 286 -14.18 1.94 -16.13
N LYS A 287 -13.42 0.88 -16.45
CA LYS A 287 -13.67 -0.48 -15.92
C LYS A 287 -13.59 -0.55 -14.39
N LEU A 288 -12.64 0.16 -13.77
CA LEU A 288 -12.53 0.23 -12.32
C LEU A 288 -13.78 0.88 -11.69
N VAL A 289 -14.33 1.91 -12.34
CA VAL A 289 -15.56 2.57 -11.89
C VAL A 289 -16.77 1.64 -12.04
N GLU A 290 -16.90 0.93 -13.16
CA GLU A 290 -17.97 -0.08 -13.36
C GLU A 290 -17.92 -1.20 -12.31
N SER A 291 -16.72 -1.63 -11.94
CA SER A 291 -16.49 -2.65 -10.90
C SER A 291 -16.48 -2.09 -9.46
N GLN A 292 -16.83 -0.80 -9.28
CA GLN A 292 -16.86 -0.11 -7.98
C GLN A 292 -15.50 -0.03 -7.25
N ALA A 293 -14.39 -0.20 -7.95
CA ALA A 293 -13.03 -0.05 -7.44
C ALA A 293 -12.58 1.43 -7.39
N TYR A 294 -13.39 2.30 -6.77
CA TYR A 294 -13.22 3.76 -6.80
C TYR A 294 -11.90 4.26 -6.20
N MET A 295 -11.40 3.62 -5.14
CA MET A 295 -10.13 4.04 -4.54
C MET A 295 -8.97 3.89 -5.53
N THR A 296 -8.94 2.78 -6.26
CA THR A 296 -7.93 2.53 -7.30
C THR A 296 -8.09 3.48 -8.48
N ALA A 297 -9.32 3.70 -8.93
CA ALA A 297 -9.62 4.67 -9.99
C ALA A 297 -9.13 6.08 -9.62
N VAL A 298 -9.39 6.54 -8.39
CA VAL A 298 -8.93 7.85 -7.89
C VAL A 298 -7.40 7.93 -7.80
N ILE A 299 -6.73 6.86 -7.35
CA ILE A 299 -5.26 6.82 -7.32
C ILE A 299 -4.68 7.01 -8.72
N LEU A 300 -5.24 6.35 -9.74
CA LEU A 300 -4.77 6.49 -11.13
C LEU A 300 -5.08 7.86 -11.71
N LEU A 301 -6.29 8.40 -11.46
CA LEU A 301 -6.64 9.76 -11.88
C LEU A 301 -5.66 10.80 -11.29
N GLU A 302 -5.34 10.68 -10.00
CA GLU A 302 -4.36 11.55 -9.33
C GLU A 302 -2.95 11.38 -9.91
N GLN A 303 -2.48 10.14 -10.03
CA GLN A 303 -1.13 9.85 -10.52
C GLN A 303 -0.88 10.42 -11.92
N PHE A 304 -1.85 10.27 -12.81
CA PHE A 304 -1.75 10.77 -14.19
C PHE A 304 -2.31 12.19 -14.37
N SER A 305 -2.69 12.85 -13.28
CA SER A 305 -3.24 14.21 -13.29
C SER A 305 -4.49 14.39 -14.17
N ILE A 306 -5.34 13.36 -14.26
CA ILE A 306 -6.56 13.35 -15.07
C ILE A 306 -7.73 13.91 -14.24
N ARG A 307 -8.34 15.01 -14.70
CA ARG A 307 -9.37 15.79 -13.96
C ARG A 307 -10.79 15.71 -14.52
N GLN A 308 -11.06 14.82 -15.48
CA GLN A 308 -12.31 14.78 -16.24
C GLN A 308 -13.57 14.38 -15.45
N SER A 309 -13.42 13.97 -14.20
CA SER A 309 -14.51 13.48 -13.35
C SER A 309 -15.01 14.55 -12.35
N GLY A 310 -16.10 15.25 -12.68
CA GLY A 310 -16.61 16.34 -11.85
C GLY A 310 -17.41 15.92 -10.61
N HIS A 311 -18.33 16.79 -10.19
CA HIS A 311 -19.23 16.59 -9.04
C HIS A 311 -20.05 15.29 -9.13
N SER A 312 -20.51 14.89 -10.32
CA SER A 312 -21.28 13.65 -10.51
C SER A 312 -20.51 12.40 -10.11
N PHE A 313 -19.19 12.38 -10.30
CA PHE A 313 -18.34 11.28 -9.87
C PHE A 313 -18.21 11.23 -8.34
N LEU A 314 -18.14 12.40 -7.69
CA LEU A 314 -18.14 12.52 -6.24
C LEU A 314 -19.44 11.99 -5.63
N VAL A 315 -20.59 12.44 -6.14
CA VAL A 315 -21.91 12.01 -5.65
C VAL A 315 -22.07 10.49 -5.79
N LYS A 316 -21.69 9.91 -6.94
CA LYS A 316 -21.69 8.46 -7.13
C LYS A 316 -20.89 7.72 -6.06
N MET A 317 -19.69 8.21 -5.72
CA MET A 317 -18.88 7.60 -4.64
C MET A 317 -19.55 7.68 -3.27
N LEU A 318 -20.25 8.77 -2.97
CA LEU A 318 -20.96 8.95 -1.70
C LEU A 318 -22.19 8.04 -1.61
N ASP A 319 -22.92 7.84 -2.71
CA ASP A 319 -24.12 7.00 -2.76
C ASP A 319 -23.81 5.53 -2.46
N ILE A 320 -22.65 5.03 -2.90
CA ILE A 320 -22.18 3.68 -2.60
C ILE A 320 -21.27 3.60 -1.36
N HIS A 321 -21.25 4.66 -0.55
CA HIS A 321 -20.48 4.73 0.70
C HIS A 321 -18.95 4.61 0.57
N GLN A 322 -18.37 4.93 -0.59
CA GLN A 322 -16.92 4.97 -0.83
C GLN A 322 -16.30 6.29 -0.35
N TYR A 323 -16.51 6.64 0.93
CA TYR A 323 -16.14 7.93 1.50
C TYR A 323 -14.65 8.26 1.40
N LYS A 324 -13.77 7.27 1.61
CA LYS A 324 -12.31 7.48 1.51
C LYS A 324 -11.85 7.86 0.10
N ALA A 325 -12.48 7.25 -0.92
CA ALA A 325 -12.20 7.58 -2.31
C ALA A 325 -12.72 8.98 -2.65
N ALA A 326 -13.93 9.32 -2.18
CA ALA A 326 -14.52 10.66 -2.34
C ALA A 326 -13.65 11.76 -1.71
N GLU A 327 -13.15 11.54 -0.49
CA GLU A 327 -12.24 12.47 0.19
C GLU A 327 -10.94 12.66 -0.60
N LYS A 328 -10.30 11.56 -1.03
CA LYS A 328 -9.06 11.63 -1.82
C LYS A 328 -9.29 12.37 -3.14
N TRP A 329 -10.40 12.07 -3.83
CA TRP A 329 -10.75 12.76 -5.07
C TRP A 329 -10.95 14.26 -4.87
N ALA A 330 -11.69 14.64 -3.84
CA ALA A 330 -11.92 16.04 -3.52
C ALA A 330 -10.62 16.79 -3.19
N THR A 331 -9.72 16.16 -2.41
CA THR A 331 -8.41 16.73 -2.11
C THR A 331 -7.57 16.95 -3.38
N PHE A 332 -7.56 15.98 -4.30
CA PHE A 332 -6.83 16.11 -5.57
C PHE A 332 -7.41 17.19 -6.49
N MET A 333 -8.74 17.29 -6.57
CA MET A 333 -9.42 18.30 -7.38
C MET A 333 -9.22 19.72 -6.84
N GLY A 334 -9.15 19.86 -5.51
CA GLY A 334 -8.80 21.09 -4.82
C GLY A 334 -9.96 21.70 -4.02
N LYS A 335 -9.80 22.97 -3.63
CA LYS A 335 -10.70 23.67 -2.68
C LYS A 335 -12.18 23.59 -3.08
N GLU A 336 -12.50 23.84 -4.35
CA GLU A 336 -13.90 23.86 -4.84
C GLU A 336 -14.60 22.50 -4.66
N MET A 337 -13.89 21.40 -4.94
CA MET A 337 -14.42 20.06 -4.77
C MET A 337 -14.54 19.68 -3.29
N LEU A 338 -13.60 20.13 -2.45
CA LEU A 338 -13.71 19.96 -1.00
C LEU A 338 -14.93 20.69 -0.43
N CYS A 339 -15.21 21.92 -0.89
CA CYS A 339 -16.41 22.65 -0.51
C CYS A 339 -17.68 21.89 -0.92
N THR A 340 -17.68 21.33 -2.13
CA THR A 340 -18.79 20.49 -2.62
C THR A 340 -18.98 19.24 -1.76
N LEU A 341 -17.90 18.56 -1.39
CA LEU A 341 -17.94 17.39 -0.49
C LEU A 341 -18.50 17.74 0.90
N VAL A 342 -18.13 18.90 1.45
CA VAL A 342 -18.66 19.37 2.74
C VAL A 342 -20.17 19.60 2.67
N LYS A 343 -20.67 20.23 1.59
CA LYS A 343 -22.11 20.43 1.37
C LYS A 343 -22.85 19.08 1.29
N GLU A 344 -22.34 18.16 0.48
CA GLU A 344 -22.91 16.80 0.37
C GLU A 344 -22.96 16.07 1.72
N TYR A 345 -21.92 16.18 2.54
CA TYR A 345 -21.94 15.60 3.88
C TYR A 345 -22.98 16.27 4.79
N VAL A 346 -23.15 17.59 4.72
CA VAL A 346 -24.18 18.30 5.50
C VAL A 346 -25.58 17.86 5.07
N ASP A 347 -25.84 17.78 3.76
CA ASP A 347 -27.13 17.38 3.20
C ASP A 347 -27.49 15.94 3.61
N ARG A 348 -26.49 15.06 3.69
CA ARG A 348 -26.62 13.68 4.19
C ARG A 348 -26.62 13.56 5.71
N LYS A 349 -26.66 14.67 6.45
CA LYS A 349 -26.61 14.76 7.93
C LYS A 349 -25.33 14.16 8.56
N MET A 350 -24.23 14.09 7.81
CA MET A 350 -22.93 13.57 8.21
C MET A 350 -22.01 14.69 8.76
N LEU A 351 -22.36 15.23 9.93
CA LEU A 351 -21.65 16.37 10.53
C LEU A 351 -20.18 16.07 10.91
N LYS A 352 -19.87 14.86 11.39
CA LYS A 352 -18.51 14.51 11.81
C LYS A 352 -17.51 14.47 10.62
N PRO A 353 -17.80 13.75 9.52
CA PRO A 353 -16.97 13.81 8.30
C PRO A 353 -16.82 15.22 7.74
N ALA A 354 -17.91 16.00 7.70
CA ALA A 354 -17.86 17.40 7.27
C ALA A 354 -16.88 18.23 8.12
N TYR A 355 -16.95 18.10 9.45
CA TYR A 355 -16.06 18.79 10.38
C TYR A 355 -14.58 18.40 10.16
N ASP A 356 -14.30 17.11 9.99
CA ASP A 356 -12.94 16.62 9.79
C ASP A 356 -12.33 17.19 8.50
N ILE A 357 -13.11 17.29 7.42
CA ILE A 357 -12.67 17.92 6.17
C ILE A 357 -12.44 19.41 6.34
N ILE A 358 -13.36 20.14 6.98
CA ILE A 358 -13.22 21.58 7.24
C ILE A 358 -11.95 21.85 8.04
N LYS A 359 -11.71 21.08 9.11
CA LYS A 359 -10.55 21.24 9.98
C LYS A 359 -9.23 20.91 9.28
N LYS A 360 -9.16 19.81 8.53
CA LYS A 360 -7.93 19.37 7.85
C LYS A 360 -7.50 20.32 6.72
N ASN A 361 -8.45 20.97 6.07
CA ASN A 361 -8.19 21.78 4.86
C ASN A 361 -8.38 23.30 5.09
N ASN A 362 -8.44 23.75 6.35
CA ASN A 362 -8.58 25.17 6.72
C ASN A 362 -9.82 25.88 6.10
N LEU A 363 -10.95 25.18 5.94
CA LEU A 363 -12.17 25.72 5.32
C LEU A 363 -13.11 26.42 6.32
N LYS A 364 -12.59 26.85 7.48
CA LYS A 364 -13.42 27.44 8.56
C LYS A 364 -14.15 28.70 8.09
N GLN A 365 -13.49 29.53 7.29
CA GLN A 365 -14.07 30.77 6.76
C GLN A 365 -15.15 30.51 5.71
N ASP A 366 -15.04 29.42 4.94
CA ASP A 366 -16.02 29.06 3.92
C ASP A 366 -17.27 28.42 4.53
N PHE A 367 -17.15 27.80 5.71
CA PHE A 367 -18.24 27.10 6.40
C PHE A 367 -18.32 27.40 7.91
N PRO A 368 -18.44 28.67 8.33
CA PRO A 368 -18.45 29.03 9.75
C PRO A 368 -19.63 28.41 10.49
N VAL A 369 -20.82 28.42 9.87
CA VAL A 369 -22.06 27.87 10.44
C VAL A 369 -21.97 26.35 10.60
N VAL A 370 -21.49 25.64 9.58
CA VAL A 370 -21.36 24.17 9.64
C VAL A 370 -20.31 23.79 10.68
N TYR A 371 -19.17 24.50 10.71
CA TYR A 371 -18.12 24.28 11.68
C TYR A 371 -18.63 24.44 13.12
N PHE A 372 -19.40 25.50 13.38
CA PHE A 372 -20.03 25.75 14.67
C PHE A 372 -21.05 24.66 15.02
N LYS A 373 -22.00 24.37 14.13
CA LYS A 373 -23.02 23.33 14.31
C LYS A 373 -22.44 21.94 14.60
N CYS A 374 -21.30 21.61 13.97
CA CYS A 374 -20.59 20.36 14.26
C CYS A 374 -20.04 20.34 15.69
N LYS A 375 -19.47 21.45 16.17
CA LYS A 375 -18.99 21.56 17.54
C LYS A 375 -20.14 21.51 18.55
N GLU A 376 -21.24 22.22 18.31
CA GLU A 376 -22.46 22.15 19.13
C GLU A 376 -22.96 20.72 19.28
N SER A 377 -23.11 19.99 18.17
CA SER A 377 -23.58 18.59 18.21
C SER A 377 -22.67 17.67 19.02
N SER A 378 -21.37 17.98 19.07
CA SER A 378 -20.42 17.23 19.90
C SER A 378 -20.47 17.65 21.36
N LEU A 379 -20.70 18.93 21.68
CA LEU A 379 -20.86 19.43 23.04
C LEU A 379 -22.12 18.87 23.66
N LYS A 380 -23.23 18.90 22.91
CA LYS A 380 -24.49 18.28 23.33
C LYS A 380 -24.32 16.81 23.73
N LYS A 381 -23.61 16.01 22.92
CA LYS A 381 -23.31 14.60 23.24
C LYS A 381 -22.43 14.40 24.48
N LEU A 382 -21.59 15.38 24.84
CA LEU A 382 -20.77 15.32 26.05
C LEU A 382 -21.59 15.73 27.28
N ALA A 383 -22.40 16.78 27.14
CA ALA A 383 -23.34 17.24 28.15
C ALA A 383 -24.39 16.17 28.51
N GLU A 384 -24.97 15.49 27.51
CA GLU A 384 -25.90 14.36 27.69
C GLU A 384 -25.26 13.19 28.49
N LYS A 385 -23.93 13.09 28.50
CA LYS A 385 -23.17 12.09 29.28
C LYS A 385 -22.62 12.63 30.59
N ALA A 386 -23.00 13.86 30.98
CA ALA A 386 -22.49 14.60 32.13
C ALA A 386 -20.95 14.77 32.14
N LEU A 387 -20.30 14.75 30.97
CA LEU A 387 -18.85 14.94 30.81
C LEU A 387 -18.50 16.42 30.63
N TRP A 388 -18.83 17.23 31.64
CA TRP A 388 -18.79 18.70 31.56
C TRP A 388 -17.38 19.27 31.38
N ASP A 389 -16.37 18.73 32.07
CA ASP A 389 -14.99 19.23 31.97
C ASP A 389 -14.40 18.98 30.57
N LEU A 390 -14.76 17.86 29.94
CA LEU A 390 -14.36 17.55 28.56
C LEU A 390 -15.11 18.42 27.55
N ALA A 391 -16.36 18.80 27.84
CA ALA A 391 -17.12 19.74 27.01
C ALA A 391 -16.53 21.15 27.11
N GLU A 392 -16.20 21.61 28.31
CA GLU A 392 -15.59 22.91 28.57
C GLU A 392 -14.23 23.06 27.88
N THR A 393 -13.33 22.08 28.03
CA THR A 393 -12.03 22.09 27.33
C THR A 393 -12.17 22.12 25.81
N LYS A 394 -13.27 21.61 25.26
CA LYS A 394 -13.57 21.64 23.82
C LYS A 394 -14.20 22.95 23.34
N ALA A 395 -14.92 23.64 24.22
CA ALA A 395 -15.48 24.97 23.98
C ALA A 395 -14.49 26.11 24.29
N HIS A 396 -13.39 25.80 24.98
CA HIS A 396 -12.40 26.78 25.43
C HIS A 396 -11.90 27.70 24.29
N GLY A 397 -12.00 29.01 24.52
CA GLY A 397 -11.60 30.04 23.55
C GLY A 397 -12.65 30.39 22.49
N ASP A 398 -13.87 29.87 22.58
CA ASP A 398 -14.98 30.12 21.65
C ASP A 398 -16.24 30.50 22.45
N GLU A 399 -16.45 31.82 22.62
CA GLU A 399 -17.48 32.40 23.50
C GLU A 399 -18.88 31.85 23.21
N GLN A 400 -19.25 31.76 21.93
CA GLN A 400 -20.55 31.22 21.50
C GLN A 400 -20.76 29.74 21.90
N LEU A 401 -19.70 28.94 21.96
CA LEU A 401 -19.80 27.55 22.42
C LEU A 401 -19.86 27.43 23.93
N LEU A 402 -19.23 28.36 24.65
CA LEU A 402 -19.32 28.44 26.11
C LEU A 402 -20.74 28.85 26.54
N GLU A 403 -21.34 29.83 25.85
CA GLU A 403 -22.74 30.20 26.03
C GLU A 403 -23.69 29.02 25.75
N TYR A 404 -23.45 28.28 24.65
CA TYR A 404 -24.21 27.08 24.34
C TYR A 404 -24.05 25.98 25.41
N LEU A 405 -22.86 25.83 25.99
CA LEU A 405 -22.61 24.87 27.07
C LEU A 405 -23.36 25.24 28.36
N VAL A 406 -23.42 26.54 28.70
CA VAL A 406 -24.23 27.05 29.81
C VAL A 406 -25.71 26.77 29.58
N TYR A 407 -26.21 27.03 28.37
CA TYR A 407 -27.59 26.71 27.99
C TYR A 407 -27.90 25.21 28.18
N LEU A 408 -27.02 24.32 27.72
CA LEU A 408 -27.19 22.87 27.91
C LEU A 408 -27.19 22.46 29.39
N ALA A 409 -26.35 23.09 30.22
CA ALA A 409 -26.32 22.84 31.68
C ALA A 409 -27.60 23.33 32.37
N MET A 410 -28.15 24.48 31.94
CA MET A 410 -29.44 24.98 32.41
C MET A 410 -30.59 24.04 32.04
N GLU A 411 -30.68 23.61 30.77
CA GLU A 411 -31.71 22.65 30.32
C GLU A 411 -31.64 21.32 31.09
N ALA A 412 -30.44 20.87 31.41
CA ALA A 412 -30.21 19.62 32.14
C ALA A 412 -30.37 19.77 33.67
N GLY A 413 -30.62 20.98 34.20
CA GLY A 413 -30.84 21.24 35.62
C GLY A 413 -29.56 21.28 36.48
N TYR A 414 -28.37 21.40 35.88
CA TYR A 414 -27.10 21.48 36.60
C TYR A 414 -26.76 22.92 37.01
N SER A 415 -27.50 23.47 37.98
CA SER A 415 -27.34 24.86 38.43
C SER A 415 -25.92 25.19 38.94
N GLU A 416 -25.26 24.25 39.62
CA GLU A 416 -23.88 24.43 40.09
C GLU A 416 -22.89 24.59 38.93
N LYS A 417 -23.06 23.81 37.84
CA LYS A 417 -22.19 23.90 36.66
C LYS A 417 -22.43 25.18 35.88
N VAL A 418 -23.68 25.69 35.84
CA VAL A 418 -24.03 26.99 35.25
C VAL A 418 -23.27 28.10 35.95
N ASP A 419 -23.30 28.13 37.28
CA ASP A 419 -22.61 29.14 38.08
C ASP A 419 -21.09 29.06 37.89
N GLU A 420 -20.52 27.86 37.92
CA GLU A 420 -19.09 27.63 37.68
C GLU A 420 -18.63 28.16 36.31
N LEU A 421 -19.37 27.88 35.25
CA LEU A 421 -19.04 28.31 33.89
C LEU A 421 -19.23 29.82 33.71
N CYS A 422 -20.32 30.39 34.24
CA CYS A 422 -20.58 31.83 34.18
C CYS A 422 -19.51 32.63 34.93
N ASP A 423 -19.07 32.15 36.10
CA ASP A 423 -18.05 32.81 36.91
C ASP A 423 -16.66 32.69 36.29
N ARG A 424 -16.30 31.51 35.77
CA ARG A 424 -14.98 31.25 35.18
C ARG A 424 -14.73 32.02 33.88
N TYR A 425 -15.77 32.23 33.07
CA TYR A 425 -15.66 32.86 31.76
C TYR A 425 -16.32 34.25 31.67
N SER A 426 -16.80 34.81 32.80
CA SER A 426 -17.45 36.12 32.87
C SER A 426 -18.65 36.29 31.91
N LEU A 427 -19.48 35.24 31.78
CA LEU A 427 -20.63 35.24 30.87
C LEU A 427 -21.83 35.98 31.50
N GLU A 428 -21.99 37.26 31.19
CA GLU A 428 -22.98 38.13 31.86
C GLU A 428 -24.44 37.89 31.44
N GLY A 429 -24.69 37.33 30.25
CA GLY A 429 -26.04 37.16 29.69
C GLY A 429 -26.95 36.20 30.47
N PHE A 430 -26.38 35.18 31.10
CA PHE A 430 -27.13 34.10 31.77
C PHE A 430 -27.45 34.39 33.25
N ARG A 431 -26.71 35.30 33.88
CA ARG A 431 -26.99 35.75 35.26
C ARG A 431 -28.34 36.45 35.40
N LYS A 432 -28.87 37.05 34.32
CA LYS A 432 -30.16 37.76 34.31
C LYS A 432 -31.39 36.85 34.16
N LEU A 433 -31.24 35.65 33.59
CA LEU A 433 -32.35 34.70 33.40
C LEU A 433 -32.76 33.99 34.70
N LYS A 434 -31.85 33.89 35.68
CA LYS A 434 -32.11 33.34 37.02
C LYS A 434 -33.10 34.17 37.87
N GLY A 435 -33.36 35.43 37.49
CA GLY A 435 -34.29 36.30 38.21
C GLY A 435 -35.76 36.13 37.82
N LEU A 436 -36.08 35.22 36.90
CA LEU A 436 -37.41 35.07 36.29
C LEU A 436 -38.00 33.63 36.37
N SER A 437 -37.30 32.67 36.98
CA SER A 437 -37.79 31.29 37.18
C SER A 437 -38.40 31.07 38.55
#